data_AF-A0A958G9Q6-F1
#
_entry.id   AF-A0A958G9Q6-F1
#
_cell.length_a   1.000
_cell.length_b   1.000
_cell.length_c   1.000
_cell.angle_alpha   90.00
_cell.angle_beta   90.00
_cell.angle_gamma   90.00
#
_symmetry.space_group_name_H-M   'P 1'
#
loop_
_entity.id
_entity.type
_entity.pdbx_description
1 polymer ?
#
loop_
_entity_poly.entity_id
_entity_poly.type
_entity_poly.pdbx_seq_one_letter_code
_entity_poly.pdbx_strand_id
1 'polypeptide(L)'
;MPMKNQSADLHILELNGTGLTIAELVEVARNPDVLIQLSADARQRMEKSRRWVEQVQKSGEPVVYGINTGFGSKAVVSISKEKLRELQRNLIISHAAGTGEPLAIEAARAAMLLRANTLARGFSGIRIEVVERLLKMLENGVTPWIPAQGSLGASGDLAPLSHLALVLSR
;
A
#
# COMPACT_ATOMS: atom_id res chain seq x y z
N MET A 1 -38.61 12.62 -25.59
CA MET A 1 -37.39 13.27 -25.04
C MET A 1 -36.21 12.42 -25.43
N PRO A 2 -35.20 12.95 -26.14
CA PRO A 2 -34.09 12.13 -26.62
C PRO A 2 -33.22 11.67 -25.45
N MET A 3 -33.00 10.37 -25.37
CA MET A 3 -32.00 9.76 -24.51
C MET A 3 -30.63 10.32 -24.87
N LYS A 4 -30.00 11.05 -23.94
CA LYS A 4 -28.58 11.40 -24.06
C LYS A 4 -27.77 10.12 -23.89
N ASN A 5 -27.35 9.58 -25.02
CA ASN A 5 -26.26 8.63 -25.11
C ASN A 5 -24.98 9.40 -24.78
N GLN A 6 -24.60 9.44 -23.50
CA GLN A 6 -23.27 9.87 -23.09
C GLN A 6 -22.43 8.61 -22.93
N SER A 7 -21.67 8.29 -23.97
CA SER A 7 -20.45 7.52 -23.82
C SER A 7 -19.57 8.31 -22.85
N ALA A 8 -19.61 7.97 -21.56
CA ALA A 8 -18.69 8.53 -20.60
C ALA A 8 -17.30 8.04 -21.00
N ASP A 9 -16.46 8.94 -21.50
CA ASP A 9 -15.03 8.68 -21.60
C ASP A 9 -14.57 8.26 -20.20
N LEU A 10 -14.29 6.97 -20.04
CA LEU A 10 -13.80 6.40 -18.79
C LEU A 10 -12.43 7.02 -18.53
N HIS A 11 -12.42 8.08 -17.72
CA HIS A 11 -11.18 8.72 -17.31
C HIS A 11 -10.45 7.79 -16.34
N ILE A 12 -9.44 7.09 -16.84
CA ILE A 12 -8.59 6.21 -16.04
C ILE A 12 -7.45 7.04 -15.45
N LEU A 13 -7.34 7.07 -14.12
CA LEU A 13 -6.21 7.65 -13.43
C LEU A 13 -5.03 6.67 -13.46
N GLU A 14 -3.94 7.05 -14.12
CA GLU A 14 -2.71 6.26 -14.15
C GLU A 14 -1.75 6.64 -13.03
N LEU A 15 -1.52 5.72 -12.09
CA LEU A 15 -0.51 5.87 -11.05
C LEU A 15 0.86 5.47 -11.57
N ASN A 16 1.74 6.47 -11.68
CA ASN A 16 3.14 6.27 -12.05
C ASN A 16 4.10 6.43 -10.85
N GLY A 17 3.59 6.68 -9.64
CA GLY A 17 4.38 6.90 -8.43
C GLY A 17 4.80 8.34 -8.16
N THR A 18 4.55 9.23 -9.10
CA THR A 18 4.80 10.68 -9.01
C THR A 18 3.63 11.44 -9.66
N GLY A 19 3.58 12.76 -9.47
CA GLY A 19 2.62 13.60 -10.20
C GLY A 19 1.15 13.50 -9.76
N LEU A 20 0.78 12.58 -8.85
CA LEU A 20 -0.57 12.54 -8.28
C LEU A 20 -0.90 13.87 -7.62
N THR A 21 -1.92 14.55 -8.14
CA THR A 21 -2.37 15.85 -7.67
C THR A 21 -3.32 15.73 -6.48
N ILE A 22 -3.49 16.83 -5.73
CA ILE A 22 -4.49 16.90 -4.66
C ILE A 22 -5.91 16.73 -5.23
N ALA A 23 -6.18 17.27 -6.42
CA ALA A 23 -7.48 17.15 -7.06
C ALA A 23 -7.83 15.69 -7.38
N GLU A 24 -6.91 14.95 -8.00
CA GLU A 24 -7.09 13.51 -8.29
C GLU A 24 -7.21 12.68 -7.00
N LEU A 25 -6.44 13.03 -5.97
CA LEU A 25 -6.54 12.37 -4.66
C LEU A 25 -7.93 12.55 -4.05
N VAL A 26 -8.46 13.78 -4.06
CA VAL A 26 -9.80 14.10 -3.54
C VAL A 26 -10.87 13.41 -4.39
N GLU A 27 -10.71 13.40 -5.71
CA GLU A 27 -11.65 12.76 -6.63
C GLU A 27 -11.77 11.26 -6.31
N VAL A 28 -10.65 10.53 -6.25
CA VAL A 28 -10.68 9.10 -5.88
C VAL A 28 -11.20 8.87 -4.46
N ALA A 29 -10.84 9.74 -3.51
CA ALA A 29 -11.28 9.60 -2.13
C ALA A 29 -12.82 9.68 -1.99
N ARG A 30 -13.47 10.50 -2.83
CA ARG A 30 -14.91 10.80 -2.74
C ARG A 30 -15.76 10.05 -3.75
N ASN A 31 -15.19 9.70 -4.90
CA ASN A 31 -15.90 9.10 -6.01
C ASN A 31 -15.45 7.63 -6.18
N PRO A 32 -16.34 6.65 -5.96
CA PRO A 32 -16.03 5.23 -6.14
C PRO A 32 -15.88 4.81 -7.61
N ASP A 33 -16.39 5.61 -8.56
CA ASP A 33 -16.45 5.23 -9.97
C ASP A 33 -15.16 5.54 -10.76
N VAL A 34 -14.15 6.10 -10.09
CA VAL A 34 -12.84 6.40 -10.72
C VAL A 34 -12.07 5.11 -10.93
N LEU A 35 -11.75 4.81 -12.18
CA LEU A 35 -10.88 3.69 -12.54
C LEU A 35 -9.41 4.07 -12.33
N ILE A 36 -8.63 3.17 -11.73
CA ILE A 36 -7.26 3.46 -11.33
C ILE A 36 -6.35 2.31 -11.76
N GLN A 37 -5.29 2.61 -12.49
CA GLN A 37 -4.33 1.59 -12.90
C GLN A 37 -2.89 2.01 -12.65
N LEU A 38 -2.00 1.02 -12.53
CA LEU A 38 -0.57 1.27 -12.55
C LEU A 38 -0.09 1.48 -13.98
N SER A 39 0.70 2.54 -14.20
CA SER A 39 1.36 2.74 -15.48
C SER A 39 2.36 1.62 -15.79
N ALA A 40 2.63 1.38 -17.07
CA ALA A 40 3.60 0.37 -17.51
C ALA A 40 4.99 0.61 -16.89
N ASP A 41 5.44 1.86 -16.84
CA ASP A 41 6.75 2.23 -16.27
C ASP A 41 6.81 1.98 -14.75
N ALA A 42 5.72 2.23 -14.02
CA ALA A 42 5.65 1.91 -12.60
C ALA A 42 5.77 0.41 -12.36
N ARG A 43 5.07 -0.41 -13.16
CA ARG A 43 5.17 -1.88 -13.10
C ARG A 43 6.61 -2.34 -13.31
N GLN A 44 7.29 -1.84 -14.34
CA GLN A 44 8.69 -2.21 -14.61
C GLN A 44 9.64 -1.87 -13.44
N ARG A 45 9.50 -0.68 -12.83
CA ARG A 45 10.32 -0.29 -11.66
C ARG A 45 10.01 -1.16 -10.45
N MET A 46 8.75 -1.47 -10.20
CA MET A 46 8.34 -2.36 -9.12
C MET A 46 8.90 -3.77 -9.30
N GLU A 47 8.83 -4.34 -10.51
CA GLU A 47 9.41 -5.66 -10.83
C GLU A 47 10.92 -5.69 -10.61
N LYS A 48 11.63 -4.64 -11.04
CA LYS A 48 13.08 -4.51 -10.81
C LYS A 48 13.40 -4.52 -9.31
N SER A 49 12.68 -3.73 -8.52
CA SER A 49 12.85 -3.67 -7.06
C SER A 49 12.50 -5.01 -6.39
N ARG A 50 11.42 -5.66 -6.84
CA ARG A 50 10.98 -6.95 -6.30
C ARG A 50 11.99 -8.06 -6.56
N ARG A 51 12.54 -8.14 -7.78
CA ARG A 51 13.59 -9.11 -8.14
C ARG A 51 14.82 -8.98 -7.24
N TRP A 52 15.22 -7.76 -6.89
CA TRP A 52 16.32 -7.55 -5.96
C TRP A 52 16.02 -8.10 -4.56
N VAL A 53 14.82 -7.83 -4.01
CA VAL A 53 14.42 -8.41 -2.71
C VAL A 53 14.41 -9.93 -2.76
N GLU A 54 13.94 -10.53 -3.84
CA GLU A 54 13.95 -11.99 -4.02
C GLU A 54 15.35 -12.59 -4.09
N GLN A 55 16.29 -11.88 -4.72
CA GLN A 55 17.70 -12.27 -4.70
C GLN A 55 18.25 -12.26 -3.28
N VAL A 56 18.04 -11.19 -2.51
CA VAL A 56 18.48 -11.09 -1.10
C VAL A 56 17.85 -12.18 -0.23
N GLN A 57 16.55 -12.45 -0.41
CA GLN A 57 15.86 -13.53 0.32
C GLN A 57 16.35 -14.92 -0.08
N LYS A 58 16.85 -15.10 -1.30
CA LYS A 58 17.37 -16.37 -1.80
C LYS A 58 18.80 -16.62 -1.33
N SER A 59 19.67 -15.62 -1.39
CA SER A 59 21.08 -15.71 -0.95
C SER A 59 21.22 -15.66 0.56
N GLY A 60 20.33 -14.93 1.25
CA GLY A 60 20.49 -14.57 2.66
C GLY A 60 21.37 -13.33 2.87
N GLU A 61 21.94 -12.77 1.80
CA GLU A 61 22.89 -11.65 1.83
C GLU A 61 22.58 -10.57 0.75
N PRO A 62 22.85 -9.29 1.01
CA PRO A 62 23.38 -8.75 2.27
C PRO A 62 22.34 -8.79 3.41
N VAL A 63 22.76 -8.48 4.63
CA VAL A 63 21.85 -8.24 5.75
C VAL A 63 21.15 -6.89 5.53
N VAL A 64 19.83 -6.92 5.39
CA VAL A 64 18.99 -5.76 5.03
C VAL A 64 17.81 -5.62 5.99
N TYR A 65 17.69 -4.42 6.55
CA TYR A 65 16.63 -4.06 7.48
C TYR A 65 15.23 -4.41 6.96
N GLY A 66 14.47 -5.18 7.74
CA GLY A 66 13.09 -5.54 7.44
C GLY A 66 12.91 -6.55 6.30
N ILE A 67 14.00 -7.04 5.68
CA ILE A 67 13.99 -8.17 4.75
C ILE A 67 14.44 -9.44 5.47
N ASN A 68 15.63 -9.43 6.06
CA ASN A 68 16.22 -10.57 6.79
C ASN A 68 16.73 -10.19 8.18
N THR A 69 16.27 -9.06 8.73
CA THR A 69 16.49 -8.65 10.12
C THR A 69 15.16 -8.47 10.87
N GLY A 70 15.25 -8.29 12.19
CA GLY A 70 14.15 -7.71 12.98
C GLY A 70 13.91 -6.22 12.71
N PHE A 71 12.97 -5.64 13.46
CA PHE A 71 12.55 -4.24 13.33
C PHE A 71 12.86 -3.43 14.61
N GLY A 72 12.98 -2.10 14.48
CA GLY A 72 13.22 -1.22 15.62
C GLY A 72 14.47 -1.61 16.41
N SER A 73 14.32 -1.82 17.73
CA SER A 73 15.43 -2.25 18.61
C SER A 73 16.04 -3.60 18.23
N LYS A 74 15.38 -4.40 17.39
CA LYS A 74 15.87 -5.69 16.87
C LYS A 74 16.44 -5.59 15.45
N ALA A 75 16.73 -4.38 14.95
CA ALA A 75 17.29 -4.17 13.61
C ALA A 75 18.62 -4.91 13.36
N VAL A 76 19.41 -5.16 14.42
CA VAL A 76 20.71 -5.85 14.34
C VAL A 76 20.60 -7.38 14.40
N VAL A 77 19.39 -7.92 14.58
CA VAL A 77 19.17 -9.35 14.73
C VAL A 77 18.80 -9.96 13.39
N SER A 78 19.66 -10.80 12.83
CA SER A 78 19.38 -11.57 11.62
C SER A 78 18.30 -12.62 11.87
N ILE A 79 17.44 -12.85 10.87
CA ILE A 79 16.29 -13.73 10.94
C ILE A 79 16.43 -14.80 9.86
N SER A 80 16.22 -16.06 10.24
CA SER A 80 16.28 -17.18 9.29
C SER A 80 15.14 -17.11 8.28
N LYS A 81 15.37 -17.65 7.08
CA LYS A 81 14.44 -17.59 5.95
C LYS A 81 13.06 -18.16 6.28
N GLU A 82 13.02 -19.21 7.08
CA GLU A 82 11.81 -19.93 7.49
C GLU A 82 10.91 -19.07 8.39
N LYS A 83 11.52 -18.15 9.16
CA LYS A 83 10.81 -17.26 10.08
C LYS A 83 10.37 -15.94 9.44
N LEU A 84 10.86 -15.60 8.25
CA LEU A 84 10.56 -14.31 7.61
C LEU A 84 9.06 -14.11 7.37
N ARG A 85 8.36 -15.16 6.92
CA ARG A 85 6.91 -15.07 6.67
C ARG A 85 6.14 -14.80 7.95
N GLU A 86 6.46 -15.53 9.02
CA GLU A 86 5.84 -15.35 10.34
C GLU A 86 6.15 -13.96 10.90
N LEU A 87 7.41 -13.52 10.79
CA LEU A 87 7.85 -12.21 11.23
C LEU A 87 7.06 -11.07 10.56
N GLN A 88 6.87 -11.11 9.25
CA GLN A 88 6.08 -10.10 8.52
C GLN A 88 4.61 -10.11 8.94
N ARG A 89 4.02 -11.28 9.15
CA ARG A 89 2.65 -11.40 9.67
C ARG A 89 2.54 -10.80 11.07
N ASN A 90 3.45 -11.17 11.96
CA ASN A 90 3.46 -10.71 13.34
C ASN A 90 3.73 -9.20 13.43
N LEU A 91 4.52 -8.64 12.51
CA LEU A 91 4.71 -7.19 12.41
C LEU A 91 3.36 -6.48 12.20
N ILE A 92 2.61 -6.88 11.17
CA ILE A 92 1.32 -6.26 10.84
C ILE A 92 0.33 -6.40 11.99
N ILE A 93 0.25 -7.58 12.61
CA ILE A 93 -0.66 -7.83 13.74
C ILE A 93 -0.26 -6.99 14.96
N SER A 94 1.02 -6.97 15.33
CA SER A 94 1.49 -6.25 16.52
C SER A 94 1.40 -4.73 16.39
N HIS A 95 1.46 -4.20 15.15
CA HIS A 95 1.40 -2.77 14.90
C HIS A 95 -0.01 -2.26 14.62
N ALA A 96 -1.00 -3.13 14.38
CA ALA A 96 -2.41 -2.76 14.29
C ALA A 96 -3.03 -2.41 15.67
N ALA A 97 -2.36 -1.53 16.40
CA ALA A 97 -2.67 -1.11 17.76
C ALA A 97 -3.31 0.29 17.84
N GLY A 98 -3.78 0.82 16.70
CA GLY A 98 -4.54 2.07 16.67
C GLY A 98 -5.84 2.00 17.47
N THR A 99 -6.30 3.14 17.99
CA THR A 99 -7.48 3.27 18.86
C THR A 99 -8.36 4.46 18.47
N GLY A 100 -9.51 4.57 19.14
CA GLY A 100 -10.48 5.65 18.92
C GLY A 100 -11.40 5.40 17.74
N GLU A 101 -12.17 6.42 17.39
CA GLU A 101 -13.07 6.41 16.23
C GLU A 101 -12.28 6.22 14.93
N PRO A 102 -12.88 5.57 13.91
CA PRO A 102 -12.22 5.40 12.64
C PRO A 102 -12.02 6.74 11.93
N LEU A 103 -11.00 6.79 11.08
CA LEU A 103 -10.88 7.81 10.05
C LEU A 103 -12.17 7.88 9.22
N ALA A 104 -12.51 9.09 8.78
CA ALA A 104 -13.54 9.28 7.77
C ALA A 104 -13.21 8.43 6.53
N ILE A 105 -14.25 7.88 5.88
CA ILE A 105 -14.11 7.00 4.71
C ILE A 105 -13.23 7.65 3.63
N GLU A 106 -13.43 8.94 3.34
CA GLU A 106 -12.63 9.70 2.39
C GLU A 106 -11.14 9.71 2.77
N ALA A 107 -10.82 9.91 4.06
CA ALA A 107 -9.45 9.92 4.54
C ALA A 107 -8.79 8.54 4.46
N ALA A 108 -9.53 7.47 4.77
CA ALA A 108 -9.04 6.10 4.62
C ALA A 108 -8.77 5.75 3.15
N ARG A 109 -9.68 6.11 2.23
CA ARG A 109 -9.50 5.95 0.78
C ARG A 109 -8.32 6.77 0.25
N ALA A 110 -8.17 8.01 0.70
CA ALA A 110 -7.01 8.84 0.36
C ALA A 110 -5.69 8.20 0.83
N ALA A 111 -5.66 7.66 2.05
CA ALA A 111 -4.49 6.95 2.58
C ALA A 111 -4.15 5.70 1.74
N MET A 112 -5.16 4.94 1.29
CA MET A 112 -4.99 3.81 0.38
C MET A 112 -4.36 4.25 -0.95
N LEU A 113 -4.90 5.30 -1.58
CA LEU A 113 -4.40 5.80 -2.86
C LEU A 113 -2.96 6.34 -2.75
N LEU A 114 -2.68 7.15 -1.72
CA LEU A 114 -1.34 7.66 -1.45
C LEU A 114 -0.35 6.52 -1.21
N ARG A 115 -0.77 5.47 -0.50
CA ARG A 115 0.06 4.30 -0.28
C ARG A 115 0.33 3.57 -1.59
N ALA A 116 -0.69 3.34 -2.43
CA ALA A 116 -0.53 2.71 -3.74
C ALA A 116 0.45 3.50 -4.62
N ASN A 117 0.27 4.82 -4.71
CA ASN A 117 1.16 5.69 -5.48
C ASN A 117 2.60 5.68 -4.93
N THR A 118 2.77 5.72 -3.61
CA THR A 118 4.12 5.64 -3.00
C THR A 118 4.83 4.34 -3.37
N LEU A 119 4.11 3.21 -3.37
CA LEU A 119 4.65 1.90 -3.74
C LEU A 119 4.99 1.82 -5.24
N ALA A 120 4.20 2.49 -6.09
CA ALA A 120 4.41 2.59 -7.54
C ALA A 120 5.71 3.32 -7.94
N ARG A 121 6.37 4.01 -7.01
CA ARG A 121 7.72 4.56 -7.23
C ARG A 121 8.75 3.45 -7.51
N GLY A 122 8.53 2.24 -6.98
CA GLY A 122 9.39 1.09 -7.23
C GLY A 122 10.64 1.02 -6.35
N PHE A 123 10.57 1.51 -5.10
CA PHE A 123 11.68 1.42 -4.12
C PHE A 123 11.38 0.49 -2.95
N SER A 124 10.15 -0.05 -2.85
CA SER A 124 9.69 -0.79 -1.67
C SER A 124 9.87 -2.30 -1.76
N GLY A 125 10.24 -2.85 -2.92
CA GLY A 125 10.35 -4.29 -3.12
C GLY A 125 9.05 -5.07 -2.89
N ILE A 126 7.90 -4.39 -2.96
CA ILE A 126 6.58 -5.00 -2.83
C ILE A 126 6.21 -5.71 -4.14
N ARG A 127 5.38 -6.75 -4.03
CA ARG A 127 4.83 -7.44 -5.19
C ARG A 127 3.74 -6.60 -5.85
N ILE A 128 3.65 -6.59 -7.18
CA ILE A 128 2.70 -5.78 -7.93
C ILE A 128 1.26 -6.12 -7.55
N GLU A 129 0.95 -7.41 -7.39
CA GLU A 129 -0.40 -7.87 -7.09
C GLU A 129 -0.95 -7.31 -5.76
N VAL A 130 -0.08 -6.88 -4.84
CA VAL A 130 -0.51 -6.23 -3.59
C VAL A 130 -1.01 -4.82 -3.86
N VAL A 131 -0.33 -4.08 -4.73
CA VAL A 131 -0.76 -2.73 -5.13
C VAL A 131 -2.00 -2.80 -6.00
N GLU A 132 -2.05 -3.72 -6.96
CA GLU A 132 -3.26 -3.95 -7.77
C GLU A 132 -4.46 -4.35 -6.92
N ARG A 133 -4.26 -5.18 -5.88
CA ARG A 133 -5.34 -5.52 -4.95
C ARG A 133 -5.81 -4.29 -4.17
N LEU A 134 -4.91 -3.42 -3.76
CA LEU A 134 -5.25 -2.16 -3.09
C LEU A 134 -6.06 -1.22 -4.01
N LEU A 135 -5.71 -1.14 -5.30
CA LEU A 135 -6.48 -0.38 -6.29
C LEU A 135 -7.86 -0.99 -6.52
N LYS A 136 -7.95 -2.31 -6.67
CA LYS A 136 -9.24 -3.02 -6.76
C LYS A 136 -10.12 -2.80 -5.53
N MET A 137 -9.53 -2.73 -4.34
CA MET A 137 -10.31 -2.39 -3.13
C MET A 137 -10.91 -0.99 -3.23
N LEU A 138 -10.17 0.00 -3.73
CA LEU A 138 -10.70 1.36 -3.96
C LEU A 138 -11.87 1.36 -4.95
N GLU A 139 -11.70 0.67 -6.08
CA GLU A 139 -12.71 0.55 -7.15
C GLU A 139 -13.98 -0.18 -6.68
N ASN A 140 -13.84 -1.20 -5.83
CA ASN A 140 -14.98 -1.96 -5.30
C ASN A 140 -15.55 -1.39 -3.99
N GLY A 141 -15.14 -0.19 -3.59
CA GLY A 141 -15.62 0.46 -2.37
C GLY A 141 -15.20 -0.21 -1.05
N VAL A 142 -14.24 -1.14 -1.09
CA VAL A 142 -13.72 -1.83 0.10
C VAL A 142 -12.77 -0.89 0.85
N THR A 143 -13.29 -0.25 1.90
CA THR A 143 -12.53 0.69 2.73
C THR A 143 -12.22 0.07 4.10
N PRO A 144 -10.94 -0.11 4.48
CA PRO A 144 -10.56 -0.60 5.80
C PRO A 144 -11.07 0.30 6.93
N TRP A 145 -11.47 -0.32 8.04
CA TRP A 145 -11.72 0.41 9.28
C TRP A 145 -10.37 0.73 9.94
N ILE A 146 -9.98 2.01 9.92
CA ILE A 146 -8.67 2.48 10.39
C ILE A 146 -8.89 3.43 11.57
N PRO A 147 -8.50 3.07 12.81
CA PRO A 147 -8.56 3.99 13.95
C PRO A 147 -7.75 5.26 13.73
N ALA A 148 -8.28 6.41 14.18
CA ALA A 148 -7.65 7.71 13.99
C ALA A 148 -6.50 8.01 14.95
N GLN A 149 -6.37 7.27 16.07
CA GLN A 149 -5.33 7.51 17.09
C GLN A 149 -4.29 6.38 17.14
N GLY A 150 -3.06 6.71 17.54
CA GLY A 150 -1.97 5.75 17.75
C GLY A 150 -0.76 5.90 16.81
N SER A 151 -0.79 6.85 15.88
CA SER A 151 0.41 7.25 15.12
C SER A 151 1.20 8.33 15.86
N LEU A 152 2.53 8.26 15.76
CA LEU A 152 3.46 9.30 16.22
C LEU A 152 4.01 10.15 15.06
N GLY A 153 3.72 9.80 13.81
CA GLY A 153 4.24 10.46 12.61
C GLY A 153 5.76 10.36 12.38
N ALA A 154 6.55 9.87 13.34
CA ALA A 154 8.01 9.90 13.30
C ALA A 154 8.67 8.87 12.36
N SER A 155 8.06 7.68 12.18
CA SER A 155 8.58 6.61 11.31
C SER A 155 7.55 6.17 10.27
N GLY A 156 6.63 7.08 9.93
CA GLY A 156 5.41 6.82 9.19
C GLY A 156 4.24 6.41 10.08
N ASP A 157 3.05 6.32 9.48
CA ASP A 157 1.80 5.98 10.16
C ASP A 157 1.63 4.48 10.38
N LEU A 158 2.54 3.87 11.14
CA LEU A 158 2.63 2.41 11.30
C LEU A 158 1.32 1.79 11.78
N ALA A 159 0.67 2.38 12.79
CA ALA A 159 -0.59 1.85 13.31
C ALA A 159 -1.73 1.92 12.29
N PRO A 160 -2.05 3.10 11.70
CA PRO A 160 -3.05 3.20 10.64
C PRO A 160 -2.77 2.30 9.42
N LEU A 161 -1.52 2.25 8.95
CA LEU A 161 -1.14 1.44 7.78
C LEU A 161 -1.15 -0.07 8.07
N SER A 162 -0.95 -0.47 9.33
CA SER A 162 -1.08 -1.88 9.72
C SER A 162 -2.54 -2.33 9.70
N HIS A 163 -3.48 -1.47 10.12
CA HIS A 163 -4.92 -1.72 9.96
C HIS A 163 -5.33 -1.88 8.50
N LEU A 164 -4.80 -1.04 7.60
CA LEU A 164 -4.97 -1.21 6.16
C LEU A 164 -4.39 -2.57 5.68
N ALA A 165 -3.15 -2.87 6.06
CA ALA A 165 -2.46 -4.08 5.62
C ALA A 165 -3.10 -5.39 6.14
N LEU A 166 -3.78 -5.37 7.28
CA LEU A 166 -4.54 -6.52 7.78
C LEU A 166 -5.62 -6.97 6.79
N VAL A 167 -6.28 -6.03 6.10
CA VAL A 167 -7.31 -6.36 5.10
C VAL A 167 -6.69 -7.01 3.86
N LEU A 168 -5.46 -6.64 3.49
CA LEU A 168 -4.74 -7.19 2.33
C LEU A 168 -4.11 -8.57 2.58
N SER A 169 -3.87 -8.93 3.85
CA SER A 169 -3.03 -10.06 4.25
C SER A 169 -3.80 -11.25 4.82
N ARG A 170 -5.14 -11.20 4.79
CA ARG A 170 -6.03 -12.33 5.09
C ARG A 170 -6.32 -13.16 3.86
#